data_AF-A0A2N5GYS8-F1
#
_entry.id   AF-A0A2N5GYS8-F1
#
_cell.length_a   1.000
_cell.length_b   1.000
_cell.length_c   1.000
_cell.angle_alpha   90.00
_cell.angle_beta   90.00
_cell.angle_gamma   90.00
#
_symmetry.space_group_name_H-M   'P 1'
#
loop_
_entity.id
_entity.type
_entity.pdbx_description
1 polymer ?
#
loop_
_entity_poly.entity_id
_entity_poly.type
_entity_poly.pdbx_seq_one_letter_code
_entity_poly.pdbx_strand_id
1 'polypeptide(L)'
;MKKFLFTSAVVASLALGTSASANTGTEEVSGTTPAQGMYTLDLFLEDLKLAFTFDNEKEADLLLRFAQERLAEDKAMTEEEQAEFLTEAIEGYTDLLEKAEDTVSEVITDEDTSDVVKEELSNELEETANVDKDLAGQLEEDQAEELGNKTDEAYLVANVVKGYDVGAVKDLRSQDFGYGEIAKILSLSEASGKSVEEVVALLEGKGFGEVYKELGVTVAQVKEAALTTKITNLEESLAAARESGDEKAVTKLEKKLEALSKKKDRLAKTEETSEATENDTTVEETPVATENDKTRKLQK
;
A
#
# COMPACT_ATOMS: atom_id res chain seq x y z
N MET A 1 59.30 11.24 22.81
CA MET A 1 58.28 11.54 23.85
C MET A 1 57.91 13.01 23.81
N LYS A 2 56.78 13.37 23.20
CA LYS A 2 56.16 14.70 23.32
C LYS A 2 54.65 14.48 23.42
N LYS A 3 54.09 14.85 24.56
CA LYS A 3 52.65 14.77 24.85
C LYS A 3 52.01 16.04 24.28
N PHE A 4 51.03 15.89 23.40
CA PHE A 4 50.14 16.99 23.02
C PHE A 4 48.88 16.88 23.87
N LEU A 5 48.78 17.80 24.84
CA LEU A 5 47.54 18.11 25.54
C LEU A 5 46.81 19.16 24.67
N PHE A 6 45.68 18.79 24.08
CA PHE A 6 44.73 19.75 23.55
C PHE A 6 43.39 19.54 24.26
N THR A 7 43.26 20.26 25.37
CA THR A 7 42.00 20.47 26.07
C THR A 7 41.35 21.69 25.43
N SER A 8 40.26 21.50 24.69
CA SER A 8 39.37 22.60 24.31
C SER A 8 37.94 22.14 24.46
N ALA A 9 37.45 22.23 25.70
CA ALA A 9 36.04 22.06 26.02
C ALA A 9 35.33 23.37 25.66
N VAL A 10 34.71 23.42 24.48
CA VAL A 10 33.73 24.44 24.13
C VAL A 10 32.36 23.89 24.53
N VAL A 11 31.97 24.14 25.77
CA VAL A 11 30.60 23.93 26.24
C VAL A 11 29.78 25.14 25.79
N ALA A 12 29.21 25.05 24.59
CA ALA A 12 28.21 26.00 24.13
C ALA A 12 26.85 25.60 24.72
N SER A 13 26.50 26.17 25.86
CA SER A 13 25.17 26.05 26.46
C SER A 13 24.13 26.82 25.64
N LEU A 14 23.58 26.15 24.62
CA LEU A 14 22.34 26.54 23.93
C LEU A 14 21.16 26.33 24.89
N ALA A 15 20.89 27.34 25.72
CA ALA A 15 19.63 27.45 26.44
C ALA A 15 18.58 28.08 25.51
N LEU A 16 18.03 27.28 24.59
CA LEU A 16 16.81 27.63 23.86
C LEU A 16 15.62 27.30 24.77
N GLY A 17 15.12 28.32 25.46
CA GLY A 17 13.85 28.26 26.17
C GLY A 17 12.70 28.42 25.18
N THR A 18 12.27 27.32 24.56
CA THR A 18 10.96 27.23 23.90
C THR A 18 9.97 26.68 24.92
N SER A 19 9.10 27.56 25.42
CA SER A 19 7.93 27.17 26.20
C SER A 19 6.93 26.51 25.25
N ALA A 20 6.97 25.18 25.13
CA ALA A 20 5.90 24.44 24.47
C ALA A 20 4.67 24.44 25.38
N SER A 21 3.61 25.10 24.97
CA SER A 21 2.28 24.91 25.58
C SER A 21 1.72 23.59 25.09
N ALA A 22 1.72 22.57 25.96
CA ALA A 22 0.99 21.34 25.73
C ALA A 22 -0.52 21.62 25.85
N ASN A 23 -1.20 21.76 24.72
CA ASN A 23 -2.65 21.74 24.65
C ASN A 23 -3.10 20.28 24.82
N THR A 24 -3.69 19.94 25.97
CA THR A 24 -4.15 18.57 26.27
C THR A 24 -5.56 18.32 25.72
N GLY A 25 -5.72 18.51 24.41
CA GLY A 25 -6.80 17.89 23.66
C GLY A 25 -6.28 16.56 23.13
N THR A 26 -6.95 15.45 23.43
CA THR A 26 -6.77 14.18 22.71
C THR A 26 -7.41 14.32 21.33
N GLU A 27 -6.81 15.14 20.49
CA GLU A 27 -6.93 15.04 19.03
C GLU A 27 -5.81 14.09 18.58
N GLU A 28 -6.07 13.24 17.59
CA GLU A 28 -5.00 12.51 16.90
C GLU A 28 -3.98 13.55 16.46
N VAL A 29 -2.79 13.51 17.05
CA VAL A 29 -1.75 14.49 16.72
C VAL A 29 -1.23 14.07 15.35
N SER A 30 -1.80 14.65 14.30
CA SER A 30 -1.18 14.66 12.98
C SER A 30 0.25 15.18 13.13
N GLY A 31 1.17 14.61 12.35
CA GLY A 31 2.56 15.06 12.29
C GLY A 31 2.70 16.51 11.83
N THR A 32 3.91 16.91 11.49
CA THR A 32 4.16 18.25 10.95
C THR A 32 3.70 18.28 9.49
N THR A 33 2.62 18.98 9.13
CA THR A 33 2.17 19.00 7.73
C THR A 33 3.12 19.81 6.82
N PRO A 34 3.15 19.57 5.49
CA PRO A 34 3.93 20.36 4.54
C PRO A 34 3.70 21.88 4.60
N ALA A 35 2.50 22.32 4.99
CA ALA A 35 2.18 23.73 5.19
C ALA A 35 2.95 24.38 6.36
N GLN A 36 3.52 23.59 7.26
CA GLN A 36 4.21 24.05 8.46
C GLN A 36 5.72 24.19 8.21
N GLY A 37 6.31 25.32 8.64
CA GLY A 37 7.72 25.62 8.37
C GLY A 37 8.74 24.65 9.01
N MET A 38 8.32 23.76 9.91
CA MET A 38 9.17 22.75 10.54
C MET A 38 9.17 21.41 9.79
N TYR A 39 8.36 21.24 8.74
CA TYR A 39 8.22 19.97 8.01
C TYR A 39 9.55 19.47 7.45
N THR A 40 10.32 20.37 6.85
CA THR A 40 11.67 20.05 6.34
C THR A 40 12.64 19.57 7.42
N LEU A 41 12.49 20.02 8.67
CA LEU A 41 13.30 19.52 9.79
C LEU A 41 12.82 18.15 10.24
N ASP A 42 11.51 17.92 10.20
CA ASP A 42 10.89 16.64 10.52
C ASP A 42 11.39 15.55 9.55
N LEU A 43 11.22 15.76 8.23
CA LEU A 43 11.78 14.91 7.17
C LEU A 43 13.29 14.63 7.36
N PHE A 44 14.07 15.66 7.71
CA PHE A 44 15.50 15.48 7.96
C PHE A 44 15.79 14.58 9.17
N LEU A 45 15.00 14.68 10.25
CA LEU A 45 15.15 13.84 11.42
C LEU A 45 14.70 12.40 11.15
N GLU A 46 13.67 12.21 10.32
CA GLU A 46 13.22 10.90 9.82
C GLU A 46 14.33 10.22 9.01
N ASP A 47 14.90 10.92 8.02
CA ASP A 47 16.04 10.45 7.22
C ASP A 47 17.25 10.09 8.08
N LEU A 48 17.56 10.94 9.07
CA LEU A 48 18.64 10.67 10.02
C LEU A 48 18.37 9.39 10.82
N LYS A 49 17.12 9.18 11.25
CA LYS A 49 16.73 7.99 12.02
C LYS A 49 16.86 6.73 11.16
N LEU A 50 16.44 6.76 9.90
CA LEU A 50 16.62 5.64 8.96
C LEU A 50 18.10 5.37 8.71
N ALA A 51 18.91 6.40 8.45
CA ALA A 51 20.34 6.25 8.19
C ALA A 51 21.14 5.60 9.35
N PHE A 52 20.60 5.63 10.57
CA PHE A 52 21.20 4.99 11.76
C PHE A 52 20.44 3.74 12.22
N THR A 53 19.47 3.26 11.45
CA THR A 53 18.75 2.00 11.69
C THR A 53 19.34 0.92 10.79
N PHE A 54 20.05 -0.05 11.38
CA PHE A 54 20.80 -1.09 10.64
C PHE A 54 20.12 -2.47 10.69
N ASP A 55 18.89 -2.51 11.18
CA ASP A 55 18.16 -3.71 11.50
C ASP A 55 16.87 -3.66 10.69
N ASN A 56 16.72 -4.59 9.74
CA ASN A 56 15.64 -4.55 8.75
C ASN A 56 14.25 -4.57 9.40
N GLU A 57 14.09 -5.30 10.52
CA GLU A 57 12.84 -5.33 11.28
C GLU A 57 12.46 -3.94 11.79
N LYS A 58 13.42 -3.21 12.39
CA LYS A 58 13.20 -1.83 12.86
C LYS A 58 13.08 -0.84 11.73
N GLU A 59 13.80 -1.04 10.63
CA GLU A 59 13.70 -0.17 9.46
C GLU A 59 12.30 -0.27 8.85
N ALA A 60 11.77 -1.48 8.68
CA ALA A 60 10.40 -1.71 8.25
C ALA A 60 9.37 -1.04 9.17
N ASP A 61 9.48 -1.24 10.49
CA ASP A 61 8.61 -0.60 11.50
C ASP A 61 8.68 0.94 11.43
N LEU A 62 9.85 1.52 11.15
CA LEU A 62 9.99 2.96 11.00
C LEU A 62 9.36 3.49 9.72
N LEU A 63 9.61 2.83 8.59
CA LEU A 63 9.03 3.22 7.31
C LEU A 63 7.50 3.17 7.34
N LEU A 64 6.94 2.10 7.94
CA LEU A 64 5.49 1.97 8.15
C LEU A 64 4.93 3.12 8.99
N ARG A 65 5.60 3.49 10.08
CA ARG A 65 5.17 4.62 10.91
C ARG A 65 5.21 5.95 10.17
N PHE A 66 6.26 6.20 9.39
CA PHE A 66 6.35 7.44 8.60
C PHE A 66 5.27 7.47 7.51
N ALA A 67 4.97 6.34 6.85
CA ALA A 67 3.86 6.27 5.92
C ALA A 67 2.52 6.55 6.62
N GLN A 68 2.27 5.97 7.80
CA GLN A 68 1.07 6.27 8.60
C GLN A 68 0.98 7.75 9.02
N GLU A 69 2.11 8.37 9.35
CA GLU A 69 2.20 9.79 9.69
C GLU A 69 1.84 10.68 8.49
N ARG A 70 2.39 10.39 7.30
CA ARG A 70 2.00 11.09 6.06
C ARG A 70 0.52 10.92 5.75
N LEU A 71 -0.05 9.72 5.90
CA LEU A 71 -1.49 9.49 5.70
C LEU A 71 -2.36 10.29 6.69
N ALA A 72 -1.90 10.45 7.94
CA ALA A 72 -2.58 11.27 8.94
C ALA A 72 -2.50 12.77 8.60
N GLU A 73 -1.37 13.23 8.04
CA GLU A 73 -1.20 14.60 7.55
C GLU A 73 -2.07 14.87 6.32
N ASP A 74 -2.16 13.93 5.36
CA ASP A 74 -3.04 14.01 4.19
C ASP A 74 -4.50 14.22 4.60
N LYS A 75 -4.94 13.48 5.62
CA LYS A 75 -6.27 13.63 6.20
C LYS A 75 -6.47 14.99 6.85
N ALA A 76 -5.49 15.47 7.60
CA ALA A 76 -5.55 16.81 8.22
C ALA A 76 -5.61 17.92 7.15
N MET A 77 -4.81 17.82 6.08
CA MET A 77 -4.81 18.78 4.98
C MET A 77 -6.11 18.76 4.17
N THR A 78 -6.68 17.57 3.99
CA THR A 78 -8.02 17.38 3.43
C THR A 78 -9.08 18.13 4.26
N GLU A 79 -9.06 17.99 5.59
CA GLU A 79 -9.99 18.67 6.50
C GLU A 79 -9.79 20.20 6.53
N GLU A 80 -8.56 20.67 6.32
CA GLU A 80 -8.18 22.09 6.29
C GLU A 80 -8.27 22.74 4.90
N GLU A 81 -8.78 22.03 3.88
CA GLU A 81 -8.90 22.47 2.48
C GLU A 81 -7.55 22.90 1.84
N GLN A 82 -6.45 22.26 2.26
CA GLN A 82 -5.07 22.54 1.83
C GLN A 82 -4.66 21.71 0.60
N ALA A 83 -5.49 21.72 -0.45
CA ALA A 83 -5.31 20.87 -1.63
C ALA A 83 -3.96 21.06 -2.35
N GLU A 84 -3.34 22.25 -2.25
CA GLU A 84 -2.04 22.54 -2.86
C GLU A 84 -0.87 21.73 -2.26
N PHE A 85 -1.02 21.24 -1.03
CA PHE A 85 -0.02 20.42 -0.34
C PHE A 85 -0.34 18.93 -0.35
N LEU A 86 -1.57 18.55 -0.71
CA LEU A 86 -2.03 17.17 -0.72
C LEU A 86 -1.24 16.30 -1.70
N THR A 87 -0.86 16.86 -2.85
CA THR A 87 -0.03 16.15 -3.83
C THR A 87 1.32 15.73 -3.27
N GLU A 88 2.05 16.66 -2.64
CA GLU A 88 3.39 16.40 -2.09
C GLU A 88 3.35 15.36 -0.96
N ALA A 89 2.30 15.39 -0.14
CA ALA A 89 2.17 14.46 0.98
C ALA A 89 1.74 13.06 0.54
N ILE A 90 0.86 12.93 -0.47
CA ILE A 90 0.52 11.64 -1.08
C ILE A 90 1.74 11.03 -1.81
N GLU A 91 2.53 11.83 -2.51
CA GLU A 91 3.81 11.38 -3.08
C GLU A 91 4.75 10.87 -1.97
N GLY A 92 4.89 11.62 -0.88
CA GLY A 92 5.67 11.18 0.28
C GLY A 92 5.15 9.88 0.92
N TYR A 93 3.84 9.73 1.04
CA TYR A 93 3.20 8.51 1.53
C TYR A 93 3.48 7.32 0.63
N THR A 94 3.28 7.45 -0.68
CA THR A 94 3.47 6.36 -1.65
C THR A 94 4.94 5.93 -1.74
N ASP A 95 5.89 6.87 -1.69
CA ASP A 95 7.32 6.59 -1.62
C ASP A 95 7.72 5.82 -0.36
N LEU A 96 7.16 6.19 0.79
CA LEU A 96 7.41 5.49 2.06
C LEU A 96 6.77 4.11 2.09
N LEU A 97 5.56 3.98 1.52
CA LEU A 97 4.86 2.71 1.42
C LEU A 97 5.64 1.70 0.54
N GLU A 98 6.19 2.14 -0.59
CA GLU A 98 7.03 1.30 -1.45
C GLU A 98 8.31 0.82 -0.73
N LYS A 99 9.01 1.72 -0.03
CA LYS A 99 10.18 1.34 0.78
C LYS A 99 9.81 0.39 1.91
N ALA A 100 8.68 0.63 2.57
CA ALA A 100 8.17 -0.23 3.63
C ALA A 100 7.85 -1.63 3.06
N GLU A 101 7.19 -1.70 1.92
CA GLU A 101 6.86 -2.94 1.22
C GLU A 101 8.11 -3.77 0.91
N ASP A 102 9.12 -3.16 0.32
CA ASP A 102 10.39 -3.83 0.01
C ASP A 102 11.06 -4.36 1.29
N THR A 103 11.20 -3.51 2.31
CA THR A 103 11.87 -3.88 3.57
C THR A 103 11.09 -4.94 4.35
N VAL A 104 9.77 -4.83 4.41
CA VAL A 104 8.88 -5.84 5.02
C VAL A 104 9.01 -7.18 4.30
N SER A 105 9.10 -7.17 2.97
CA SER A 105 9.27 -8.40 2.19
C SER A 105 10.62 -9.07 2.43
N GLU A 106 11.69 -8.29 2.54
CA GLU A 106 13.01 -8.81 2.93
C GLU A 106 12.92 -9.53 4.29
N VAL A 107 12.27 -8.90 5.28
CA VAL A 107 12.08 -9.49 6.62
C VAL A 107 11.18 -10.74 6.59
N ILE A 108 10.12 -10.76 5.79
CA ILE A 108 9.21 -11.92 5.66
C ILE A 108 9.92 -13.12 5.00
N THR A 109 10.80 -12.84 4.03
CA THR A 109 11.54 -13.88 3.29
C THR A 109 12.81 -14.35 3.99
N ASP A 110 13.24 -13.66 5.06
CA ASP A 110 14.34 -14.10 5.91
C ASP A 110 13.92 -15.31 6.77
N GLU A 111 14.64 -16.42 6.65
CA GLU A 111 14.38 -17.65 7.41
C GLU A 111 14.73 -17.51 8.91
N ASP A 112 15.60 -16.56 9.26
CA ASP A 112 16.03 -16.33 10.64
C ASP A 112 15.05 -15.45 11.43
N THR A 113 14.17 -14.70 10.75
CA THR A 113 13.14 -13.89 11.39
C THR A 113 12.00 -14.77 11.92
N SER A 114 11.53 -14.47 13.14
CA SER A 114 10.42 -15.22 13.74
C SER A 114 9.07 -14.97 13.04
N ASP A 115 8.23 -16.01 12.93
CA ASP A 115 6.90 -15.91 12.32
C ASP A 115 5.99 -14.85 12.96
N VAL A 116 6.21 -14.55 14.26
CA VAL A 116 5.48 -13.51 14.99
C VAL A 116 5.81 -12.14 14.42
N VAL A 117 7.08 -11.83 14.23
CA VAL A 117 7.52 -10.54 13.65
C VAL A 117 7.05 -10.41 12.22
N LYS A 118 7.19 -11.47 11.40
CA LYS A 118 6.68 -11.49 10.02
C LYS A 118 5.19 -11.17 9.98
N GLU A 119 4.41 -11.81 10.86
CA GLU A 119 2.98 -11.57 10.96
C GLU A 119 2.65 -10.13 11.40
N GLU A 120 3.38 -9.57 12.35
CA GLU A 120 3.16 -8.20 12.82
C GLU A 120 3.40 -7.20 11.70
N LEU A 121 4.56 -7.25 11.04
CA LEU A 121 4.90 -6.37 9.93
C LEU A 121 3.95 -6.53 8.72
N SER A 122 3.56 -7.76 8.36
CA SER A 122 2.57 -7.98 7.30
C SER A 122 1.23 -7.31 7.62
N ASN A 123 0.78 -7.35 8.88
CA ASN A 123 -0.50 -6.73 9.25
C ASN A 123 -0.40 -5.20 9.29
N GLU A 124 0.72 -4.66 9.77
CA GLU A 124 0.95 -3.22 9.77
C GLU A 124 1.07 -2.66 8.35
N LEU A 125 1.71 -3.38 7.42
CA LEU A 125 1.72 -3.01 5.99
C LEU A 125 0.30 -3.02 5.40
N GLU A 126 -0.50 -4.06 5.68
CA GLU A 126 -1.90 -4.12 5.23
C GLU A 126 -2.73 -2.96 5.77
N GLU A 127 -2.56 -2.60 7.05
CA GLU A 127 -3.27 -1.48 7.68
C GLU A 127 -2.83 -0.14 7.09
N THR A 128 -1.53 0.03 6.87
CA THR A 128 -0.95 1.25 6.30
C THR A 128 -1.38 1.45 4.85
N ALA A 129 -1.55 0.37 4.08
CA ALA A 129 -2.08 0.41 2.71
C ALA A 129 -3.60 0.67 2.62
N ASN A 130 -4.32 0.65 3.75
CA ASN A 130 -5.77 0.84 3.76
C ASN A 130 -6.15 2.33 3.79
N VAL A 131 -6.08 2.96 2.62
CA VAL A 131 -6.38 4.38 2.44
C VAL A 131 -7.89 4.66 2.44
N ASP A 132 -8.29 5.79 3.04
CA ASP A 132 -9.68 6.25 3.04
C ASP A 132 -10.14 6.63 1.61
N LYS A 133 -11.38 6.25 1.26
CA LYS A 133 -11.96 6.56 -0.05
C LYS A 133 -12.20 8.05 -0.24
N ASP A 134 -12.45 8.77 0.84
CA ASP A 134 -12.66 10.22 0.81
C ASP A 134 -11.36 10.96 0.46
N LEU A 135 -10.21 10.40 0.85
CA LEU A 135 -8.89 10.91 0.45
C LEU A 135 -8.65 10.66 -1.04
N ALA A 136 -8.85 9.42 -1.51
CA ALA A 136 -8.69 9.08 -2.92
C ALA A 136 -9.62 9.90 -3.85
N GLY A 137 -10.84 10.24 -3.39
CA GLY A 137 -11.80 11.03 -4.17
C GLY A 137 -11.44 12.51 -4.33
N GLN A 138 -10.41 13.00 -3.64
CA GLN A 138 -9.93 14.38 -3.73
C GLN A 138 -8.68 14.53 -4.59
N LEU A 139 -8.12 13.42 -5.05
CA LEU A 139 -6.95 13.41 -5.91
C LEU A 139 -7.35 13.54 -7.37
N GLU A 140 -6.42 14.05 -8.18
CA GLU A 140 -6.56 14.00 -9.63
C GLU A 140 -6.54 12.53 -10.10
N GLU A 141 -7.11 12.26 -11.27
CA GLU A 141 -7.30 10.89 -11.80
C GLU A 141 -5.99 10.09 -11.81
N ASP A 142 -4.90 10.68 -12.32
CA ASP A 142 -3.59 10.03 -12.40
C ASP A 142 -3.03 9.69 -11.00
N GLN A 143 -3.25 10.58 -10.01
CA GLN A 143 -2.76 10.40 -8.64
C GLN A 143 -3.58 9.34 -7.89
N ALA A 144 -4.90 9.35 -8.07
CA ALA A 144 -5.79 8.34 -7.51
C ALA A 144 -5.47 6.95 -8.07
N GLU A 145 -5.14 6.87 -9.37
CA GLU A 145 -4.69 5.63 -10.01
C GLU A 145 -3.35 5.15 -9.45
N GLU A 146 -2.35 6.04 -9.34
CA GLU A 146 -1.04 5.70 -8.76
C GLU A 146 -1.15 5.22 -7.31
N LEU A 147 -1.88 5.97 -6.47
CA LEU A 147 -2.16 5.61 -5.09
C LEU A 147 -2.88 4.25 -5.00
N GLY A 148 -3.88 4.02 -5.84
CA GLY A 148 -4.58 2.74 -5.95
C GLY A 148 -3.63 1.60 -6.29
N ASN A 149 -2.73 1.80 -7.25
CA ASN A 149 -1.74 0.79 -7.63
C ASN A 149 -0.76 0.47 -6.51
N LYS A 150 -0.24 1.48 -5.80
CA LYS A 150 0.73 1.31 -4.70
C LYS A 150 0.10 0.66 -3.47
N THR A 151 -1.12 1.07 -3.11
CA THR A 151 -1.87 0.44 -2.02
C THR A 151 -2.24 -1.01 -2.34
N ASP A 152 -2.52 -1.31 -3.60
CA ASP A 152 -2.77 -2.68 -4.06
C ASP A 152 -1.51 -3.55 -4.03
N GLU A 153 -0.35 -3.02 -4.41
CA GLU A 153 0.94 -3.70 -4.28
C GLU A 153 1.25 -4.05 -2.82
N ALA A 154 1.20 -3.06 -1.94
CA ALA A 154 1.46 -3.24 -0.51
C ALA A 154 0.47 -4.23 0.12
N TYR A 155 -0.80 -4.17 -0.29
CA TYR A 155 -1.80 -5.15 0.11
C TYR A 155 -1.44 -6.56 -0.33
N LEU A 156 -1.06 -6.75 -1.59
CA LEU A 156 -0.68 -8.07 -2.09
C LEU A 156 0.57 -8.56 -1.35
N VAL A 157 1.60 -7.74 -1.17
CA VAL A 157 2.80 -8.12 -0.43
C VAL A 157 2.48 -8.61 0.98
N ALA A 158 1.67 -7.85 1.71
CA ALA A 158 1.23 -8.17 3.07
C ALA A 158 0.48 -9.52 3.18
N ASN A 159 -0.17 -9.97 2.11
CA ASN A 159 -1.03 -11.15 2.13
C ASN A 159 -0.43 -12.37 1.39
N VAL A 160 0.46 -12.13 0.42
CA VAL A 160 0.94 -13.12 -0.55
C VAL A 160 2.33 -13.59 -0.17
N VAL A 161 3.29 -12.69 0.03
CA VAL A 161 4.72 -13.07 0.11
C VAL A 161 5.01 -14.08 1.23
N LYS A 162 4.31 -14.00 2.36
CA LYS A 162 4.45 -14.95 3.47
C LYS A 162 3.97 -16.38 3.14
N GLY A 163 3.01 -16.52 2.23
CA GLY A 163 2.37 -17.79 1.91
C GLY A 163 3.00 -18.56 0.75
N TYR A 164 3.98 -17.97 0.08
CA TYR A 164 4.55 -18.51 -1.14
C TYR A 164 5.94 -19.08 -0.92
N ASP A 165 6.37 -19.92 -1.87
CA ASP A 165 7.69 -20.51 -1.88
C ASP A 165 8.77 -19.40 -1.90
N VAL A 166 9.58 -19.34 -0.85
CA VAL A 166 10.69 -18.38 -0.72
C VAL A 166 11.67 -18.52 -1.88
N GLY A 167 11.80 -19.73 -2.46
CA GLY A 167 12.57 -19.97 -3.67
C GLY A 167 12.01 -19.19 -4.86
N ALA A 168 10.72 -19.31 -5.15
CA ALA A 168 10.05 -18.55 -6.21
C ALA A 168 10.20 -17.03 -6.04
N VAL A 169 10.08 -16.51 -4.82
CA VAL A 169 10.28 -15.09 -4.53
C VAL A 169 11.74 -14.67 -4.83
N LYS A 170 12.72 -15.46 -4.38
CA LYS A 170 14.15 -15.21 -4.66
C LYS A 170 14.46 -15.28 -6.16
N ASP A 171 13.86 -16.24 -6.87
CA ASP A 171 14.05 -16.43 -8.31
C ASP A 171 13.50 -15.24 -9.11
N LEU A 172 12.31 -14.73 -8.75
CA LEU A 172 11.76 -13.53 -9.36
C LEU A 172 12.59 -12.29 -8.99
N ARG A 173 13.04 -12.18 -7.73
CA ARG A 173 13.90 -11.07 -7.33
C ARG A 173 15.23 -11.05 -8.09
N SER A 174 15.77 -12.22 -8.42
CA SER A 174 16.98 -12.36 -9.25
C SER A 174 16.79 -11.93 -10.71
N GLN A 175 15.55 -11.77 -11.14
CA GLN A 175 15.15 -11.24 -12.45
C GLN A 175 14.82 -9.74 -12.39
N ASP A 176 15.25 -9.05 -11.31
CA ASP A 176 15.07 -7.62 -11.07
C ASP A 176 13.62 -7.16 -10.84
N PHE A 177 12.67 -8.07 -10.59
CA PHE A 177 11.31 -7.68 -10.17
C PHE A 177 11.28 -7.11 -8.75
N GLY A 178 10.53 -6.03 -8.54
CA GLY A 178 10.22 -5.48 -7.21
C GLY A 178 9.27 -6.37 -6.41
N TYR A 179 9.17 -6.21 -5.09
CA TYR A 179 8.34 -7.10 -4.28
C TYR A 179 6.84 -6.98 -4.57
N GLY A 180 6.37 -5.79 -4.94
CA GLY A 180 4.99 -5.56 -5.38
C GLY A 180 4.68 -6.24 -6.70
N GLU A 181 5.63 -6.20 -7.64
CA GLU A 181 5.54 -6.94 -8.91
C GLU A 181 5.55 -8.44 -8.67
N ILE A 182 6.41 -8.93 -7.77
CA ILE A 182 6.45 -10.34 -7.36
C ILE A 182 5.10 -10.75 -6.79
N ALA A 183 4.53 -9.98 -5.87
CA ALA A 183 3.24 -10.28 -5.27
C ALA A 183 2.10 -10.30 -6.32
N LYS A 184 2.13 -9.38 -7.29
CA LYS A 184 1.20 -9.39 -8.44
C LYS A 184 1.37 -10.63 -9.32
N ILE A 185 2.61 -11.02 -9.67
CA ILE A 185 2.91 -12.21 -10.49
C ILE A 185 2.39 -13.47 -9.81
N LEU A 186 2.70 -13.63 -8.52
CA LEU A 186 2.29 -14.79 -7.74
C LEU A 186 0.77 -14.88 -7.63
N SER A 187 0.12 -13.75 -7.31
CA SER A 187 -1.35 -13.68 -7.22
C SER A 187 -2.04 -13.91 -8.56
N LEU A 188 -1.46 -13.43 -9.67
CA LEU A 188 -1.96 -13.68 -11.02
C LEU A 188 -1.82 -15.15 -11.41
N SER A 189 -0.69 -15.78 -11.05
CA SER A 189 -0.47 -17.20 -11.26
C SER A 189 -1.56 -18.02 -10.56
N GLU A 190 -1.87 -17.70 -9.30
CA GLU A 190 -2.93 -18.37 -8.54
C GLU A 190 -4.33 -18.09 -9.11
N ALA A 191 -4.66 -16.83 -9.38
CA ALA A 191 -5.99 -16.45 -9.87
C ALA A 191 -6.29 -16.96 -11.29
N SER A 192 -5.29 -16.99 -12.17
CA SER A 192 -5.44 -17.45 -13.56
C SER A 192 -5.19 -18.95 -13.74
N GLY A 193 -4.60 -19.62 -12.75
CA GLY A 193 -4.16 -21.01 -12.82
C GLY A 193 -2.96 -21.25 -13.76
N LYS A 194 -2.29 -20.18 -14.22
CA LYS A 194 -1.04 -20.26 -15.01
C LYS A 194 0.17 -20.43 -14.12
N SER A 195 1.27 -20.93 -14.67
CA SER A 195 2.54 -20.94 -13.93
C SER A 195 3.14 -19.53 -13.79
N VAL A 196 4.01 -19.35 -12.80
CA VAL A 196 4.75 -18.10 -12.58
C VAL A 196 5.55 -17.72 -13.84
N GLU A 197 6.18 -18.69 -14.50
CA GLU A 197 6.96 -18.47 -15.72
C GLU A 197 6.07 -18.04 -16.89
N GLU A 198 4.86 -18.59 -17.00
CA GLU A 198 3.90 -18.15 -18.02
C GLU A 198 3.45 -16.71 -17.77
N VAL A 199 3.21 -16.31 -16.52
CA VAL A 199 2.86 -14.94 -16.16
C VAL A 199 4.02 -13.99 -16.45
N VAL A 200 5.25 -14.34 -16.09
CA VAL A 200 6.46 -13.57 -16.40
C VAL A 200 6.64 -13.42 -17.91
N ALA A 201 6.46 -14.49 -18.68
CA ALA A 201 6.55 -14.43 -20.14
C ALA A 201 5.49 -13.50 -20.76
N LEU A 202 4.31 -13.37 -20.15
CA LEU A 202 3.29 -12.42 -20.60
C LEU A 202 3.67 -10.97 -20.31
N LEU A 203 4.47 -10.71 -19.29
CA LEU A 203 4.97 -9.36 -18.94
C LEU A 203 6.07 -8.89 -19.89
N GLU A 204 6.65 -9.75 -20.73
CA GLU A 204 7.67 -9.35 -21.71
C GLU A 204 7.12 -8.33 -22.72
N GLY A 205 7.31 -7.04 -22.43
CA GLY A 205 6.85 -5.92 -23.25
C GLY A 205 5.40 -5.50 -22.99
N LYS A 206 4.78 -5.93 -21.89
CA LYS A 206 3.42 -5.54 -21.48
C LYS A 206 3.40 -5.02 -20.04
N GLY A 207 2.46 -4.13 -19.75
CA GLY A 207 2.15 -3.75 -18.38
C GLY A 207 1.20 -4.75 -17.72
N PHE A 208 1.17 -4.80 -16.39
CA PHE A 208 0.26 -5.67 -15.63
C PHE A 208 -1.20 -5.51 -16.07
N GLY A 209 -1.68 -4.27 -16.33
CA GLY A 209 -3.05 -4.01 -16.79
C GLY A 209 -3.42 -4.74 -18.10
N GLU A 210 -2.46 -4.92 -19.01
CA GLU A 210 -2.68 -5.71 -20.23
C GLU A 210 -2.69 -7.21 -19.94
N VAL A 211 -1.83 -7.67 -19.04
CA VAL A 211 -1.79 -9.06 -18.59
C VAL A 211 -3.09 -9.45 -17.87
N TYR A 212 -3.63 -8.60 -16.99
CA TYR A 212 -4.94 -8.79 -16.37
C TYR A 212 -6.03 -9.03 -17.42
N LYS A 213 -6.11 -8.15 -18.43
CA LYS A 213 -7.08 -8.25 -19.54
C LYS A 213 -6.90 -9.52 -20.36
N GLU A 214 -5.67 -9.89 -20.67
CA GLU A 214 -5.37 -11.09 -21.46
C GLU A 214 -5.70 -12.38 -20.70
N LEU A 215 -5.49 -12.39 -19.39
CA LEU A 215 -5.84 -13.51 -18.51
C LEU A 215 -7.34 -13.56 -18.19
N GLY A 216 -8.07 -12.48 -18.47
CA GLY A 216 -9.48 -12.36 -18.08
C GLY A 216 -9.66 -12.33 -16.56
N VAL A 217 -8.68 -11.77 -15.85
CA VAL A 217 -8.66 -11.67 -14.39
C VAL A 217 -8.76 -10.21 -13.97
N THR A 218 -9.54 -9.93 -12.94
CA THR A 218 -9.65 -8.59 -12.35
C THR A 218 -8.67 -8.40 -11.19
N VAL A 219 -8.36 -7.15 -10.84
CA VAL A 219 -7.57 -6.85 -9.64
C VAL A 219 -8.27 -7.36 -8.37
N ALA A 220 -9.61 -7.30 -8.33
CA ALA A 220 -10.37 -7.80 -7.18
C ALA A 220 -10.30 -9.33 -7.04
N GLN A 221 -10.29 -10.10 -8.13
CA GLN A 221 -10.02 -11.54 -8.11
C GLN A 221 -8.61 -11.87 -7.62
N VAL A 222 -7.61 -11.07 -8.01
CA VAL A 222 -6.24 -11.21 -7.51
C VAL A 222 -6.16 -10.93 -6.01
N LYS A 223 -6.83 -9.87 -5.51
CA LYS A 223 -6.94 -9.62 -4.06
C LYS A 223 -7.69 -10.74 -3.32
N GLU A 224 -8.73 -11.30 -3.93
CA GLU A 224 -9.46 -12.43 -3.36
C GLU A 224 -8.59 -13.68 -3.25
N ALA A 225 -7.77 -13.97 -4.27
CA ALA A 225 -6.81 -15.06 -4.27
C ALA A 225 -5.82 -14.86 -3.11
N ALA A 226 -5.17 -13.69 -3.01
CA ALA A 226 -4.25 -13.33 -1.93
C ALA A 226 -4.86 -13.52 -0.53
N LEU A 227 -6.12 -13.08 -0.33
CA LEU A 227 -6.84 -13.29 0.92
C LEU A 227 -7.09 -14.75 1.23
N THR A 228 -7.40 -15.54 0.21
CA THR A 228 -7.64 -16.97 0.36
C THR A 228 -6.37 -17.66 0.86
N THR A 229 -5.22 -17.34 0.27
CA THR A 229 -3.91 -17.82 0.74
C THR A 229 -3.66 -17.45 2.20
N LYS A 230 -3.90 -16.18 2.59
CA LYS A 230 -3.73 -15.74 3.99
C LYS A 230 -4.67 -16.49 4.95
N ILE A 231 -5.92 -16.72 4.56
CA ILE A 231 -6.88 -17.49 5.37
C ILE A 231 -6.39 -18.91 5.57
N THR A 232 -5.93 -19.59 4.51
CA THR A 232 -5.39 -20.95 4.60
C THR A 232 -4.17 -21.02 5.54
N ASN A 233 -3.23 -20.08 5.42
CA ASN A 233 -2.06 -20.03 6.32
C ASN A 233 -2.46 -19.79 7.79
N LEU A 234 -3.48 -18.96 8.02
CA LEU A 234 -4.02 -18.74 9.37
C LEU A 234 -4.75 -19.96 9.92
N GLU A 235 -5.45 -20.73 9.08
CA GLU A 235 -6.06 -22.00 9.47
C GLU A 235 -5.01 -23.03 9.90
N GLU A 236 -3.90 -23.13 9.17
CA GLU A 236 -2.77 -23.98 9.54
C GLU A 236 -2.13 -23.53 10.88
N SER A 237 -1.88 -22.23 11.02
CA SER A 237 -1.36 -21.64 12.26
C SER A 237 -2.30 -21.88 13.45
N LEU A 238 -3.62 -21.79 13.22
CA LEU A 238 -4.65 -22.06 14.21
C LEU A 238 -4.68 -23.53 14.61
N ALA A 239 -4.51 -24.45 13.65
CA ALA A 239 -4.41 -25.87 13.93
C ALA A 239 -3.19 -26.19 14.81
N ALA A 240 -2.02 -25.63 14.48
CA ALA A 240 -0.81 -25.77 15.29
C ALA A 240 -0.98 -25.19 16.71
N ALA A 241 -1.61 -24.02 16.85
CA ALA A 241 -1.90 -23.43 18.16
C ALA A 241 -2.86 -24.27 19.01
N ARG A 242 -3.85 -24.92 18.39
CA ARG A 242 -4.76 -25.86 19.08
C ARG A 242 -4.04 -27.11 19.53
N GLU A 243 -3.11 -27.62 18.72
CA GLU A 243 -2.30 -28.79 19.08
C GLU A 243 -1.32 -28.48 20.23
N SER A 244 -0.73 -27.28 20.25
CA SER A 244 0.17 -26.85 21.32
C SER A 244 -0.55 -26.45 22.62
N GLY A 245 -1.87 -26.25 22.57
CA GLY A 245 -2.68 -25.82 23.72
C GLY A 245 -2.53 -24.33 24.06
N ASP A 246 -2.06 -23.49 23.12
CA ASP A 246 -1.95 -22.05 23.32
C ASP A 246 -3.30 -21.35 23.12
N GLU A 247 -4.11 -21.31 24.20
CA GLU A 247 -5.45 -20.69 24.18
C GLU A 247 -5.44 -19.21 23.77
N LYS A 248 -4.35 -18.47 24.06
CA LYS A 248 -4.23 -17.06 23.68
C LYS A 248 -4.01 -16.93 22.17
N ALA A 249 -3.13 -17.74 21.59
CA ALA A 249 -2.92 -17.78 20.15
C ALA A 249 -4.21 -18.20 19.42
N VAL A 250 -4.89 -19.24 19.90
CA VAL A 250 -6.16 -19.72 19.32
C VAL A 250 -7.21 -18.60 19.26
N THR A 251 -7.46 -17.92 20.37
CA THR A 251 -8.46 -16.84 20.41
C THR A 251 -8.09 -15.63 19.54
N LYS A 252 -6.80 -15.31 19.41
CA LYS A 252 -6.31 -14.25 18.52
C LYS A 252 -6.51 -14.64 17.05
N LEU A 253 -6.14 -15.86 16.68
CA LEU A 253 -6.22 -16.38 15.31
C LEU A 253 -7.68 -16.56 14.85
N GLU A 254 -8.57 -17.06 15.71
CA GLU A 254 -10.01 -17.19 15.39
C GLU A 254 -10.66 -15.83 15.06
N LYS A 255 -10.33 -14.79 15.84
CA LYS A 255 -10.83 -13.43 15.58
C LYS A 255 -10.31 -12.87 14.24
N LYS A 256 -9.02 -13.10 13.95
CA LYS A 256 -8.42 -12.69 12.67
C LYS A 256 -9.10 -13.40 11.49
N LEU A 257 -9.29 -14.71 11.60
CA LEU A 257 -9.95 -15.52 10.58
C LEU A 257 -11.38 -15.05 10.34
N GLU A 258 -12.15 -14.79 11.40
CA GLU A 258 -13.51 -14.24 11.26
C GLU A 258 -13.51 -12.87 10.54
N ALA A 259 -12.55 -11.99 10.86
CA ALA A 259 -12.43 -10.69 10.22
C ALA A 259 -12.07 -10.81 8.73
N LEU A 260 -11.12 -11.68 8.38
CA LEU A 260 -10.70 -11.90 6.99
C LEU A 260 -11.77 -12.57 6.15
N SER A 261 -12.50 -13.55 6.69
CA SER A 261 -13.64 -14.16 5.98
C SER A 261 -14.73 -13.13 5.66
N LYS A 262 -15.04 -12.21 6.61
CA LYS A 262 -15.95 -11.09 6.34
C LYS A 262 -15.40 -10.12 5.29
N LYS A 263 -14.09 -9.89 5.26
CA LYS A 263 -13.42 -9.04 4.25
C LYS A 263 -13.51 -9.67 2.87
N LYS A 264 -13.25 -10.98 2.76
CA LYS A 264 -13.42 -11.76 1.53
C LYS A 264 -14.86 -11.67 0.99
N ASP A 265 -15.86 -11.88 1.84
CA ASP A 265 -17.27 -11.78 1.46
C ASP A 265 -17.66 -10.38 0.95
N ARG A 266 -16.98 -9.32 1.41
CA ARG A 266 -17.21 -7.93 0.96
C ARG A 266 -16.59 -7.66 -0.40
N LEU A 267 -15.40 -8.21 -0.67
CA LEU A 267 -14.75 -8.08 -1.97
C LEU A 267 -15.57 -8.75 -3.07
N ALA A 268 -16.04 -9.98 -2.83
CA ALA A 268 -16.90 -10.70 -3.77
C ALA A 268 -18.19 -9.91 -4.13
N LYS A 269 -18.82 -9.24 -3.15
CA LYS A 269 -20.02 -8.42 -3.39
C LYS A 269 -19.74 -7.12 -4.16
N THR A 270 -18.51 -6.61 -4.07
CA THR A 270 -18.14 -5.37 -4.76
C THR A 270 -18.04 -5.61 -6.27
N GLU A 271 -17.59 -6.80 -6.70
CA GLU A 271 -17.55 -7.18 -8.12
C GLU A 271 -18.96 -7.27 -8.74
N GLU A 272 -19.90 -7.95 -8.07
CA GLU A 272 -21.29 -8.12 -8.55
C GLU A 272 -22.01 -6.78 -8.81
N THR A 273 -21.61 -5.71 -8.11
CA THR A 273 -22.25 -4.40 -8.23
C THR A 273 -21.63 -3.55 -9.36
N SER A 274 -20.36 -3.76 -9.70
CA SER A 274 -19.71 -3.00 -10.78
C SER A 274 -20.11 -3.50 -12.18
N GLU A 275 -20.29 -4.82 -12.36
CA GLU A 275 -20.71 -5.40 -13.64
C GLU A 275 -22.17 -5.04 -14.01
N ALA A 276 -23.01 -4.71 -13.04
CA ALA A 276 -24.39 -4.30 -13.27
C ALA A 276 -24.53 -2.89 -13.88
N THR A 277 -23.46 -2.08 -13.88
CA THR A 277 -23.52 -0.68 -14.31
C THR A 277 -22.93 -0.45 -15.72
N GLU A 278 -22.07 -1.33 -16.22
CA GLU A 278 -21.48 -1.20 -17.57
C GLU A 278 -22.39 -1.69 -18.71
N ASN A 279 -23.47 -2.43 -18.42
CA ASN A 279 -24.38 -2.96 -19.45
C ASN A 279 -25.59 -2.06 -19.81
N ASP A 280 -25.68 -0.84 -19.26
CA ASP A 280 -26.76 0.12 -19.57
C ASP A 280 -26.27 1.40 -20.27
N THR A 281 -25.19 1.30 -21.05
CA THR A 281 -24.82 2.35 -22.03
C THR A 281 -25.22 1.89 -23.43
N THR A 282 -26.53 1.72 -23.62
CA THR A 282 -27.08 1.61 -24.98
C THR A 282 -26.95 2.99 -25.62
N VAL A 283 -25.98 3.12 -26.53
CA VAL A 283 -25.76 4.33 -27.33
C VAL A 283 -27.05 4.66 -28.06
N GLU A 284 -27.80 5.66 -27.57
CA GLU A 284 -28.89 6.28 -28.31
C GLU A 284 -28.26 7.00 -29.52
N GLU A 285 -28.30 6.34 -30.68
CA GLU A 285 -27.97 6.94 -31.96
C GLU A 285 -28.82 8.21 -32.15
N THR A 286 -28.17 9.36 -32.08
CA THR A 286 -28.78 10.64 -32.42
C THR A 286 -29.11 10.64 -33.92
N PRO A 287 -30.37 10.92 -34.32
CA PRO A 287 -30.73 10.96 -35.73
C PRO A 287 -30.08 12.17 -36.39
N VAL A 288 -29.18 11.88 -37.33
CA VAL A 288 -28.57 12.84 -38.26
C VAL A 288 -29.69 13.58 -39.02
N ALA A 289 -29.84 14.87 -38.73
CA ALA A 289 -30.75 15.74 -39.47
C ALA A 289 -30.23 15.93 -40.90
N THR A 290 -30.90 15.29 -41.85
CA THR A 290 -30.71 15.53 -43.29
C THR A 290 -31.13 16.95 -43.66
N GLU A 291 -30.13 17.75 -44.02
CA GLU A 291 -30.26 19.05 -44.68
C GLU A 291 -30.62 18.85 -46.17
N ASN A 292 -31.88 19.07 -46.51
CA ASN A 292 -32.41 19.31 -47.86
C ASN A 292 -33.56 20.32 -47.64
N ASP A 293 -33.69 21.46 -48.30
CA ASP A 293 -33.74 21.63 -49.74
C ASP A 293 -33.67 23.14 -50.04
N LYS A 294 -32.73 23.53 -50.90
CA LYS A 294 -32.67 24.85 -51.53
C LYS A 294 -33.50 24.80 -52.80
N THR A 295 -34.35 25.82 -52.99
CA THR A 295 -34.91 26.34 -54.26
C THR A 295 -36.22 25.76 -54.81
N ARG A 296 -37.29 26.59 -54.80
CA ARG A 296 -38.06 26.93 -56.02
C ARG A 296 -39.03 28.11 -55.88
N LYS A 297 -38.70 29.17 -56.64
CA LYS A 297 -39.55 29.97 -57.56
C LYS A 297 -40.81 30.72 -57.06
N LEU A 298 -40.69 32.06 -57.09
CA LEU A 298 -41.41 33.02 -57.96
C LEU A 298 -42.73 32.61 -58.65
N GLN A 299 -43.64 33.61 -58.69
CA GLN A 299 -44.94 33.76 -59.41
C GLN A 299 -46.16 33.37 -58.54
N LYS A 300 -47.17 34.21 -58.28
CA LYS A 300 -47.70 35.42 -58.89
C LYS A 300 -48.36 36.29 -57.81
#